data_AF-A0A376ZVH5-F1
#
_entry.id   AF-A0A376ZVH5-F1
#
_cell.length_a   1.000
_cell.length_b   1.000
_cell.length_c   1.000
_cell.angle_alpha   90.00
_cell.angle_beta   90.00
_cell.angle_gamma   90.00
#
_symmetry.space_group_name_H-M   'P 1'
#
loop_
_entity.id
_entity.type
_entity.pdbx_description
1 polymer ?
#
loop_
_entity_poly.entity_id
_entity_poly.type
_entity_poly.pdbx_seq_one_letter_code
_entity_poly.pdbx_strand_id
1 'polypeptide(L)'
;MEERTETVTRRRRQSGFWGKICGAFGTSDWGWENYKENVSRSVININTVRKEVMSLTRAYFRELQASIEQNINQPVRQEIDAFFCTFREKVEQLRNTLIQSSEDHKRDQQVQERLTERLQALNERVPELITDSKALREELEAML
;
A
#
# COMPACT_ATOMS: atom_id res chain seq x y z
N MET A 1 -19.56 -10.30 36.90
CA MET A 1 -20.95 -10.36 37.42
C MET A 1 -20.89 -10.10 38.90
N GLU A 2 -21.79 -9.28 39.43
CA GLU A 2 -21.89 -9.05 40.88
C GLU A 2 -23.10 -9.81 41.42
N GLU A 3 -22.88 -10.65 42.43
CA GLU A 3 -23.98 -11.28 43.18
C GLU A 3 -24.46 -10.31 44.26
N ARG A 4 -25.76 -10.00 44.25
CA ARG A 4 -26.40 -9.22 45.31
C ARG A 4 -27.49 -10.04 45.95
N THR A 5 -27.43 -10.15 47.27
CA THR A 5 -28.46 -10.81 48.07
C THR A 5 -29.48 -9.77 48.53
N GLU A 6 -30.74 -9.96 48.12
CA GLU A 6 -31.86 -9.12 48.55
C GLU A 6 -32.78 -9.94 49.44
N THR A 7 -33.13 -9.42 50.62
CA THR A 7 -34.12 -10.04 51.50
C THR A 7 -35.52 -9.68 51.02
N VAL A 8 -36.25 -10.67 50.50
CA VAL A 8 -37.62 -10.49 50.00
C VAL A 8 -38.60 -11.08 51.02
N THR A 9 -39.65 -10.32 51.35
CA THR A 9 -40.77 -10.83 52.17
C THR A 9 -41.75 -11.56 51.26
N ARG A 10 -41.95 -12.86 51.49
CA ARG A 10 -42.92 -13.70 50.77
C ARG A 10 -43.99 -14.20 51.71
N ARG A 11 -45.17 -14.53 51.17
CA ARG A 11 -46.32 -15.03 51.95
C ARG A 11 -46.54 -16.50 51.63
N ARG A 12 -46.69 -17.35 52.65
CA ARG A 12 -47.07 -18.76 52.49
C ARG A 12 -48.17 -19.14 53.48
N ARG A 13 -48.89 -20.23 53.20
CA ARG A 13 -49.83 -20.80 54.18
C ARG A 13 -49.03 -21.29 55.40
N GLN A 14 -49.54 -21.03 56.59
CA GLN A 14 -48.95 -21.52 57.83
C GLN A 14 -48.91 -23.05 57.81
N SER A 15 -47.78 -23.65 58.22
CA SER A 15 -47.60 -25.11 58.21
C SER A 15 -48.37 -25.85 59.32
N GLY A 16 -48.89 -25.11 60.30
CA GLY A 16 -49.66 -25.64 61.42
C GLY A 16 -51.09 -26.05 61.07
N PHE A 17 -51.76 -26.68 62.04
CA PHE A 17 -53.13 -27.20 61.93
C PHE A 17 -54.14 -26.14 61.44
N TRP A 18 -53.97 -24.89 61.90
CA TRP A 18 -54.76 -23.72 61.48
C TRP A 18 -54.63 -23.38 59.99
N GLY A 19 -53.43 -23.48 59.40
CA GLY A 19 -53.24 -23.23 57.97
C GLY A 19 -53.89 -24.29 57.08
N LYS A 20 -53.92 -25.55 57.55
CA LYS A 20 -54.60 -26.66 56.85
C LYS A 20 -56.13 -26.55 56.92
N ILE A 21 -56.67 -26.19 58.08
CA ILE A 21 -58.13 -25.94 58.24
C ILE A 21 -58.57 -24.78 57.35
N CYS A 22 -57.88 -23.64 57.40
CA CYS A 22 -58.25 -22.49 56.58
C CYS A 22 -58.14 -22.75 55.06
N GLY A 23 -57.21 -23.62 54.64
CA GLY A 23 -57.12 -24.10 53.26
C GLY A 23 -58.32 -24.95 52.83
N ALA A 24 -58.80 -25.85 53.69
CA ALA A 24 -59.95 -26.72 53.41
C ALA A 24 -61.29 -25.96 53.39
N PHE A 25 -61.41 -24.89 54.19
CA PHE A 25 -62.61 -24.03 54.24
C PHE A 25 -62.60 -22.89 53.20
N GLY A 26 -61.59 -22.82 52.33
CA GLY A 26 -61.54 -21.83 51.24
C GLY A 26 -61.45 -20.36 51.70
N THR A 27 -61.12 -20.11 52.96
CA THR A 27 -61.06 -18.75 53.51
C THR A 27 -59.79 -18.06 53.01
N SER A 28 -59.95 -16.92 52.34
CA SER A 28 -58.85 -16.11 51.79
C SER A 28 -58.08 -15.36 52.86
N ASP A 29 -58.74 -15.05 53.98
CA ASP A 29 -58.28 -13.99 54.87
C ASP A 29 -57.32 -14.49 55.95
N TRP A 30 -57.51 -15.71 56.47
CA TRP A 30 -56.80 -16.20 57.67
C TRP A 30 -55.90 -17.41 57.35
N GLY A 31 -54.81 -17.58 58.11
CA GLY A 31 -53.90 -18.73 57.99
C GLY A 31 -52.70 -18.55 57.05
N TRP A 32 -52.29 -17.31 56.79
CA TRP A 32 -51.09 -16.99 56.00
C TRP A 32 -50.01 -16.34 56.89
N GLU A 33 -48.75 -16.72 56.68
CA GLU A 33 -47.60 -16.11 57.33
C GLU A 33 -46.66 -15.45 56.32
N ASN A 34 -46.04 -14.36 56.74
CA ASN A 34 -44.96 -13.72 56.00
C ASN A 34 -43.63 -14.28 56.49
N TYR A 35 -42.76 -14.66 55.57
CA TYR A 35 -41.39 -15.08 55.87
C TYR A 35 -40.42 -14.30 54.98
N LYS A 36 -39.20 -14.11 55.49
CA LYS A 36 -38.12 -13.44 54.77
C LYS A 36 -37.24 -14.49 54.13
N GLU A 37 -37.00 -14.36 52.83
CA GLU A 37 -36.11 -15.23 52.06
C GLU A 37 -35.01 -14.38 51.42
N ASN A 38 -33.76 -14.80 51.55
CA ASN A 38 -32.64 -14.15 50.89
C ASN A 38 -32.53 -14.69 49.47
N VAL A 39 -32.80 -13.85 48.48
CA VAL A 39 -32.69 -14.22 47.07
C VAL A 39 -31.39 -13.62 46.54
N SER A 40 -30.47 -14.48 46.11
CA SER A 40 -29.30 -14.03 45.35
C SER A 40 -29.73 -13.71 43.93
N ARG A 41 -29.45 -12.48 43.49
CA ARG A 41 -29.68 -12.01 42.11
C ARG A 41 -28.35 -11.61 41.49
N SER A 42 -28.08 -12.14 40.31
CA SER A 42 -26.95 -11.72 39.49
C SER A 42 -27.31 -10.39 38.84
N VAL A 43 -26.67 -9.30 39.30
CA VAL A 43 -26.90 -7.97 38.74
C VAL A 43 -25.83 -7.68 37.70
N ILE A 44 -26.28 -7.38 36.48
CA ILE A 44 -25.40 -6.93 35.39
C ILE A 44 -25.29 -5.42 35.48
N ASN A 45 -24.08 -4.91 35.71
CA ASN A 45 -23.82 -3.48 35.68
C ASN A 45 -23.71 -3.00 34.23
N ILE A 46 -24.78 -2.35 33.75
CA ILE A 46 -24.87 -1.85 32.38
C ILE A 46 -23.76 -0.83 32.03
N ASN A 47 -23.24 -0.10 33.03
CA ASN A 47 -22.15 0.86 32.80
C ASN A 47 -20.82 0.15 32.53
N THR A 48 -20.59 -1.01 33.16
CA THR A 48 -19.40 -1.84 32.88
C THR A 48 -19.48 -2.40 31.47
N VAL A 49 -20.64 -2.97 31.09
CA VAL A 49 -20.87 -3.48 29.73
C VAL A 49 -20.66 -2.38 28.70
N ARG A 50 -21.20 -1.18 28.92
CA ARG A 50 -21.00 -0.03 28.02
C ARG A 50 -19.52 0.31 27.86
N LYS A 51 -18.76 0.36 28.96
CA LYS A 51 -17.32 0.65 28.92
C LYS A 51 -16.55 -0.39 28.11
N GLU A 52 -16.83 -1.67 28.35
CA GLU A 52 -16.19 -2.78 27.63
C GLU A 52 -16.50 -2.74 26.14
N VAL A 53 -17.77 -2.57 25.77
CA VAL A 53 -18.19 -2.43 24.36
C VAL A 53 -17.50 -1.24 23.71
N MET A 54 -17.50 -0.06 24.34
CA MET A 54 -16.80 1.12 23.78
C MET A 54 -15.30 0.89 23.64
N SER A 55 -14.68 0.17 24.58
CA SER A 55 -13.26 -0.18 24.51
C SER A 55 -12.96 -1.11 23.34
N LEU A 56 -13.75 -2.17 23.17
CA LEU A 56 -13.64 -3.10 22.06
C LEU A 56 -13.85 -2.40 20.72
N THR A 57 -14.89 -1.58 20.59
CA THR A 57 -15.13 -0.80 19.36
C THR A 57 -13.92 0.09 19.02
N ARG A 58 -13.33 0.76 20.01
CA ARG A 58 -12.10 1.57 19.78
C ARG A 58 -10.88 0.72 19.43
N ALA A 59 -10.76 -0.50 19.94
CA ALA A 59 -9.69 -1.42 19.56
C ALA A 59 -9.85 -1.84 18.09
N TYR A 60 -11.05 -2.28 17.69
CA TYR A 60 -11.37 -2.66 16.31
C TYR A 60 -11.11 -1.53 15.32
N PHE A 61 -11.52 -0.28 15.62
CA PHE A 61 -11.23 0.84 14.72
C PHE A 61 -9.73 1.13 14.60
N ARG A 62 -8.95 0.95 15.67
CA ARG A 62 -7.49 1.09 15.60
C ARG A 62 -6.85 0.01 14.74
N GLU A 63 -7.29 -1.23 14.88
CA GLU A 63 -6.84 -2.34 14.04
C GLU A 63 -7.21 -2.15 12.56
N LEU A 64 -8.44 -1.70 12.28
CA LEU A 64 -8.88 -1.36 10.93
C LEU A 64 -8.03 -0.24 10.33
N GLN A 65 -7.79 0.84 11.09
CA GLN A 65 -6.95 1.94 10.62
C GLN A 65 -5.52 1.49 10.34
N ALA A 66 -4.93 0.66 11.21
CA ALA A 66 -3.60 0.10 11.00
C ALA A 66 -3.56 -0.80 9.76
N SER A 67 -4.60 -1.62 9.56
CA SER A 67 -4.73 -2.48 8.37
C SER A 67 -4.87 -1.67 7.08
N ILE A 68 -5.66 -0.59 7.07
CA ILE A 68 -5.78 0.31 5.92
C ILE A 68 -4.41 0.96 5.62
N GLU A 69 -3.73 1.43 6.65
CA GLU A 69 -2.42 2.07 6.46
C GLU A 69 -1.40 1.09 5.87
N GLN A 70 -1.29 -0.11 6.45
CA GLN A 70 -0.32 -1.12 6.05
C GLN A 70 -0.64 -1.78 4.71
N ASN A 71 -1.92 -2.07 4.43
CA ASN A 71 -2.31 -2.90 3.29
C ASN A 71 -2.82 -2.09 2.10
N ILE A 72 -3.14 -0.81 2.28
CA ILE A 72 -3.66 0.05 1.22
C ILE A 72 -2.75 1.26 1.02
N ASN A 73 -2.62 2.12 2.04
CA ASN A 73 -1.94 3.41 1.85
C ASN A 73 -0.45 3.24 1.56
N GLN A 74 0.25 2.39 2.33
CA GLN A 74 1.68 2.17 2.17
C GLN A 74 2.02 1.49 0.81
N PRO A 75 1.36 0.40 0.39
CA PRO A 75 1.62 -0.21 -0.91
C PRO A 75 1.32 0.72 -2.08
N VAL A 76 0.21 1.48 -2.02
CA VAL A 76 -0.13 2.45 -3.08
C VAL A 76 0.97 3.51 -3.23
N ARG A 77 1.50 4.03 -2.12
CA ARG A 77 2.62 4.99 -2.18
C ARG A 77 3.88 4.35 -2.77
N GLN A 78 4.21 3.13 -2.35
CA GLN A 78 5.38 2.40 -2.87
C GLN A 78 5.28 2.15 -4.38
N GLU A 79 4.11 1.76 -4.87
CA GLU A 79 3.87 1.55 -6.30
C GLU A 79 3.95 2.85 -7.10
N ILE A 80 3.42 3.95 -6.55
CA ILE A 80 3.55 5.29 -7.17
C ILE A 80 5.03 5.68 -7.27
N ASP A 81 5.78 5.54 -6.18
CA ASP A 81 7.21 5.88 -6.15
C ASP A 81 8.01 5.00 -7.13
N ALA A 82 7.72 3.69 -7.18
CA ALA A 82 8.35 2.76 -8.11
C ALA A 82 8.04 3.10 -9.57
N PHE A 83 6.78 3.45 -9.86
CA PHE A 83 6.36 3.90 -11.19
C PHE A 83 7.14 5.13 -11.62
N PHE A 84 7.18 6.18 -10.79
CA PHE A 84 7.87 7.42 -11.14
C PHE A 84 9.39 7.26 -11.21
N CYS A 85 9.98 6.38 -10.40
CA CYS A 85 11.40 6.02 -10.53
C CYS A 85 11.68 5.37 -11.89
N THR A 86 10.91 4.36 -12.26
CA THR A 86 11.05 3.66 -13.56
C THR A 86 10.81 4.62 -14.73
N PHE A 87 9.79 5.47 -14.64
CA PHE A 87 9.48 6.47 -15.65
C PHE A 87 10.65 7.45 -15.84
N ARG A 88 11.21 7.98 -14.74
CA ARG A 88 12.37 8.86 -14.77
C ARG A 88 13.56 8.18 -15.45
N GLU A 89 13.88 6.95 -15.08
CA GLU A 89 14.98 6.20 -15.70
C GLU A 89 14.79 6.06 -17.22
N LYS A 90 13.56 5.81 -17.69
CA LYS A 90 13.27 5.75 -19.12
C LYS A 90 13.45 7.08 -19.83
N VAL A 91 13.00 8.18 -19.23
CA VAL A 91 13.21 9.52 -19.78
C VAL A 91 14.69 9.87 -19.86
N GLU A 92 15.46 9.54 -18.82
CA GLU A 92 16.90 9.74 -18.77
C GLU A 92 17.64 8.91 -19.82
N GLN A 93 17.25 7.64 -20.00
CA GLN A 93 17.76 6.77 -21.07
C GLN A 93 17.50 7.36 -22.45
N LEU A 94 16.28 7.82 -22.72
CA LEU A 94 15.92 8.46 -23.98
C LEU A 94 16.76 9.73 -24.23
N ARG A 95 16.92 10.57 -23.21
CA ARG A 95 17.75 11.78 -23.32
C ARG A 95 19.20 11.43 -23.67
N ASN A 96 19.79 10.45 -22.98
CA ASN A 96 21.17 10.05 -23.23
C ASN A 96 21.34 9.48 -24.64
N THR A 97 20.40 8.66 -25.11
CA THR A 97 20.41 8.14 -26.49
C THR A 97 20.32 9.26 -27.53
N LEU A 98 19.47 10.26 -27.31
CA LEU A 98 19.35 11.41 -28.22
C LEU A 98 20.64 12.24 -28.27
N ILE A 99 21.27 12.49 -27.13
CA ILE A 99 22.55 13.20 -27.05
C ILE A 99 23.62 12.41 -27.81
N GLN A 100 23.76 11.11 -27.52
CA GLN A 100 24.74 10.25 -28.17
C GLN A 100 24.55 10.20 -29.69
N SER A 101 23.30 10.02 -30.16
CA SER A 101 22.98 10.00 -31.59
C SER A 101 23.30 11.34 -32.26
N SER A 102 23.06 12.46 -31.59
CA SER A 102 23.42 13.78 -32.11
C SER A 102 24.93 13.98 -32.22
N GLU A 103 25.69 13.51 -31.23
CA GLU A 103 27.15 13.57 -31.27
C GLU A 103 27.73 12.67 -32.36
N ASP A 104 27.21 11.45 -32.51
CA ASP A 104 27.67 10.51 -33.53
C ASP A 104 27.40 11.05 -34.93
N HIS A 105 26.22 11.65 -35.16
CA HIS A 105 25.93 12.30 -36.44
C HIS A 105 26.90 13.44 -36.76
N LYS A 106 27.28 14.25 -35.77
CA LYS A 106 28.29 15.31 -35.95
C LYS A 106 29.66 14.73 -36.28
N ARG A 107 30.08 13.66 -35.61
CA ARG A 107 31.35 12.98 -35.90
C ARG A 107 31.37 12.44 -37.32
N ASP A 108 30.30 11.80 -37.76
CA ASP A 108 30.19 11.25 -39.11
C ASP A 108 30.25 12.34 -40.19
N GLN A 109 29.56 13.47 -39.98
CA GLN A 109 29.64 14.62 -40.87
C GLN A 109 31.08 15.15 -40.98
N GLN A 110 31.77 15.33 -39.86
CA GLN A 110 33.18 15.78 -39.85
C GLN A 110 34.12 14.82 -40.58
N VAL A 111 33.90 13.51 -40.43
CA VAL A 111 34.66 12.49 -41.16
C VAL A 111 34.41 12.59 -42.66
N GLN A 112 33.15 12.78 -43.07
CA GLN A 112 32.77 12.93 -44.48
C GLN A 112 33.38 14.19 -45.10
N GLU A 113 33.36 15.32 -44.40
CA GLU A 113 34.00 16.57 -44.84
C GLU A 113 35.51 16.37 -45.03
N ARG A 114 36.19 15.78 -44.05
CA ARG A 114 37.63 15.53 -44.12
C ARG A 114 38.02 14.56 -45.25
N LEU A 115 37.19 13.56 -45.52
CA LEU A 115 37.41 12.65 -46.65
C LEU A 115 37.23 13.37 -47.98
N THR A 116 36.19 14.21 -48.09
CA THR A 116 35.94 15.04 -49.28
C THR A 116 37.13 15.97 -49.56
N GLU A 117 37.64 16.67 -48.55
CA GLU A 117 38.82 17.53 -48.67
C GLU A 117 40.06 16.77 -49.15
N ARG A 118 40.31 15.58 -48.58
CA ARG A 118 41.43 14.73 -49.00
C ARG A 118 41.29 14.25 -50.44
N LEU A 119 40.08 13.85 -50.84
CA LEU A 119 39.81 13.43 -52.22
C LEU A 119 40.00 14.59 -53.19
N GLN A 120 39.57 15.79 -52.81
CA GLN A 120 39.75 16.99 -53.62
C GLN A 120 41.24 17.33 -53.79
N ALA A 121 42.01 17.33 -52.70
CA ALA A 121 43.46 17.57 -52.75
C ALA A 121 44.22 16.50 -53.58
N LEU A 122 43.77 15.24 -53.55
CA LEU A 122 44.29 14.19 -54.42
C LEU A 122 43.93 14.47 -55.88
N ASN A 123 42.68 14.81 -56.17
CA ASN A 123 42.21 15.07 -57.51
C ASN A 123 42.92 16.29 -58.14
N GLU A 124 43.32 17.28 -57.34
CA GLU A 124 44.13 18.41 -57.80
C GLU A 124 45.58 18.02 -58.14
N ARG A 125 46.16 17.05 -57.44
CA ARG A 125 47.56 16.61 -57.63
C ARG A 125 47.74 15.53 -58.70
N VAL A 126 46.70 14.74 -58.97
CA VAL A 126 46.74 13.65 -59.96
C VAL A 126 47.07 14.14 -61.39
N PRO A 127 46.52 15.26 -61.89
CA PRO A 127 46.86 15.77 -63.22
C PRO A 127 48.33 16.13 -63.36
N GLU A 128 48.92 16.79 -62.36
CA GLU A 128 50.36 17.11 -62.34
C GLU A 128 51.19 15.82 -62.37
N LEU A 129 50.85 14.84 -61.53
CA LEU A 129 51.54 13.55 -61.49
C LEU A 129 51.45 12.78 -62.81
N ILE A 130 50.29 12.83 -63.48
CA ILE A 130 50.10 12.23 -64.81
C ILE A 130 50.96 12.96 -65.84
N THR A 131 51.01 14.28 -65.78
CA THR A 131 51.81 15.10 -66.70
C THR A 131 53.29 14.83 -66.54
N ASP A 132 53.79 14.83 -65.29
CA ASP A 132 55.17 14.45 -64.96
C ASP A 132 55.49 13.03 -65.41
N SER A 133 54.58 12.07 -65.18
CA SER A 133 54.81 10.68 -65.62
C SER A 133 54.90 10.54 -67.15
N LYS A 134 54.15 11.34 -67.90
CA LYS A 134 54.21 11.35 -69.37
C LYS A 134 55.50 11.99 -69.85
N ALA A 135 55.89 13.12 -69.27
CA ALA A 135 57.14 13.80 -69.60
C ALA A 135 58.36 12.89 -69.34
N LEU A 136 58.40 12.21 -68.19
CA LEU A 136 59.44 11.24 -67.87
C LEU A 136 59.49 10.09 -68.90
N ARG A 137 58.33 9.61 -69.37
CA ARG A 137 58.28 8.55 -70.38
C ARG A 137 58.80 9.04 -71.73
N GLU A 138 58.44 10.24 -72.15
CA GLU A 138 58.92 10.86 -73.39
C GLU A 138 60.43 11.11 -73.35
N GLU A 139 60.99 11.57 -72.22
CA GLU A 139 62.44 11.70 -72.04
C GLU A 139 63.16 10.34 -72.15
N LEU A 140 62.59 9.29 -71.58
CA LEU A 140 63.17 7.94 -71.62
C LEU A 140 63.13 7.34 -73.04
N GLU A 141 62.06 7.59 -73.78
CA GLU A 141 61.92 7.17 -75.19
C GLU A 141 62.88 7.95 -76.11
N ALA A 142 63.18 9.21 -75.81
CA ALA A 142 64.14 10.02 -76.57
C ALA A 142 65.62 9.62 -76.32
N MET A 143 65.90 8.89 -75.24
CA MET A 143 67.25 8.38 -74.91
C MET A 143 67.55 6.98 -75.47
N LEU A 144 66.57 6.32 -76.10
CA LEU A 144 66.70 5.02 -76.77
C LEU A 144 66.84 5.19 -78.29
#